data_AF-W2RAU4-F1
#
_entry.id   AF-W2RAU4-F1
#
_cell.length_a   1.000
_cell.length_b   1.000
_cell.length_c   1.000
_cell.angle_alpha   90.00
_cell.angle_beta   90.00
_cell.angle_gamma   90.00
#
_symmetry.space_group_name_H-M   'P 1'
#
loop_
_entity.id
_entity.type
_entity.pdbx_description
1 polymer ?
#
loop_
_entity_poly.entity_id
_entity_poly.type
_entity_poly.pdbx_seq_one_letter_code
_entity_poly.pdbx_strand_id
1 'polypeptide(L)' 'MAFRARWREMKKDGWTSKKPSGVSVDYIYLKPGKTIKDVEEEDVFIGKEALMKYLDKIEVFDLY' A
#
# COMPACT_ATOMS: atom_id res chain seq x y z
N MET A 1 -11.58 9.03 7.40
CA MET A 1 -12.26 7.72 7.42
C MET A 1 -12.05 6.89 6.13
N ALA A 2 -11.73 7.51 4.99
CA ALA A 2 -11.55 6.82 3.69
C ALA A 2 -10.52 5.68 3.68
N PHE A 3 -9.35 5.87 4.28
CA PHE A 3 -8.26 4.87 4.22
C PHE A 3 -8.64 3.48 4.75
N ARG A 4 -9.39 3.39 5.86
CA ARG A 4 -9.75 2.09 6.44
C ARG A 4 -10.73 1.30 5.56
N ALA A 5 -11.64 2.01 4.89
CA ALA A 5 -12.57 1.41 3.95
C ALA A 5 -11.83 0.91 2.71
N ARG A 6 -11.00 1.76 2.12
CA ARG A 6 -10.18 1.42 0.95
C ARG A 6 -9.19 0.28 1.24
N TRP A 7 -8.54 0.31 2.39
CA TRP A 7 -7.67 -0.77 2.84
C TRP A 7 -8.40 -2.10 3.02
N ARG A 8 -9.70 -2.08 3.35
CA ARG A 8 -10.52 -3.30 3.43
C ARG A 8 -10.76 -3.89 2.04
N GLU A 9 -10.97 -3.06 1.03
CA GLU A 9 -11.14 -3.49 -0.36
C GLU A 9 -9.84 -4.04 -0.92
N MET A 10 -8.72 -3.32 -0.75
CA MET A 10 -7.40 -3.79 -1.19
C MET A 10 -7.04 -5.16 -0.59
N LYS A 11 -7.38 -5.41 0.68
CA LYS A 11 -7.16 -6.72 1.30
C LYS A 11 -7.99 -7.84 0.66
N LYS A 12 -9.16 -7.56 0.09
CA LYS A 12 -9.93 -8.55 -0.69
C LYS A 12 -9.21 -8.89 -2.01
N ASP A 13 -8.52 -7.91 -2.59
CA ASP A 13 -7.73 -8.08 -3.80
C ASP A 13 -6.36 -8.73 -3.54
N GLY A 14 -6.10 -9.18 -2.31
CA GLY A 14 -4.89 -9.91 -1.94
C GLY A 14 -3.73 -9.04 -1.44
N TRP A 15 -3.96 -7.75 -1.18
CA TRP A 15 -2.94 -6.88 -0.59
C TRP A 15 -2.63 -7.30 0.84
N THR A 16 -1.36 -7.16 1.23
CA THR A 16 -0.90 -7.51 2.56
C THR A 16 -0.15 -6.35 3.21
N SER A 17 -0.03 -6.37 4.53
CA SER A 17 0.76 -5.39 5.27
C SER A 17 1.66 -6.08 6.28
N LYS A 18 2.89 -5.58 6.44
CA LYS A 18 3.78 -5.95 7.53
C LYS A 18 3.78 -4.87 8.60
N LYS A 19 3.81 -5.34 9.85
CA LYS A 19 3.97 -4.44 10.99
C LYS A 19 5.39 -3.86 10.98
N PRO A 20 5.56 -2.63 11.49
CA PRO A 20 6.88 -2.09 11.75
C PRO A 20 7.66 -3.05 12.66
N SER A 21 8.97 -3.15 12.47
CA SER A 21 9.87 -3.91 13.35
C SER A 21 11.02 -3.02 13.83
N GLY A 22 11.51 -3.30 15.04
CA GLY A 22 12.59 -2.54 15.65
C GLY A 22 12.21 -1.09 15.97
N VAL A 23 12.97 -0.14 15.43
CA VAL A 23 12.81 1.31 15.68
C VAL A 23 11.83 1.98 14.70
N SER A 24 11.40 1.25 13.66
CA SER A 24 10.44 1.79 12.71
C SER A 24 9.04 1.86 13.32
N VAL A 25 8.32 2.93 13.01
CA VAL A 25 6.90 3.12 13.37
C VAL A 25 5.96 2.93 12.17
N ASP A 26 6.52 2.85 10.96
CA ASP A 26 5.75 2.80 9.73
C ASP A 26 5.39 1.37 9.31
N TYR A 27 4.12 1.19 8.96
CA TYR A 27 3.64 -0.05 8.36
C TYR A 27 4.14 -0.15 6.93
N ILE A 28 4.43 -1.37 6.50
CA ILE A 28 4.80 -1.64 5.11
C ILE A 28 3.59 -2.29 4.44
N TYR A 29 3.13 -1.71 3.34
CA TYR A 29 2.04 -2.22 2.53
C TYR A 29 2.59 -2.85 1.26
N LEU A 30 2.05 -4.01 0.88
CA LEU A 30 2.57 -4.84 -0.20
C LEU A 30 1.45 -5.21 -1.16
N LYS A 31 1.76 -5.11 -2.46
CA LYS A 31 0.88 -5.63 -3.51
C LYS A 31 0.68 -7.14 -3.41
N PRO A 32 -0.42 -7.67 -3.98
CA PRO A 32 -0.69 -9.11 -4.02
C PRO A 32 0.47 -9.86 -4.68
N GLY A 33 0.96 -10.92 -4.02
CA GLY A 33 2.07 -11.74 -4.52
C GLY A 33 3.46 -11.08 -4.46
N LYS A 34 3.57 -9.85 -3.95
CA LYS A 34 4.83 -9.12 -3.83
C LYS A 34 5.43 -9.24 -2.44
N THR A 35 6.72 -8.97 -2.37
CA THR A 35 7.57 -9.06 -1.20
C THR A 35 8.30 -7.73 -0.96
N ILE A 36 8.89 -7.58 0.22
CA ILE A 36 9.65 -6.37 0.57
C ILE A 36 10.92 -6.18 -0.29
N LYS A 37 11.33 -7.19 -1.07
CA LYS A 37 12.49 -7.11 -1.96
C LYS A 37 12.13 -6.61 -3.36
N ASP A 38 10.84 -6.44 -3.64
CA ASP A 38 10.35 -5.88 -4.88
C ASP A 38 10.48 -4.34 -4.86
N VAL A 39 9.99 -3.68 -5.92
CA VAL A 39 10.25 -2.26 -6.17
C VAL A 39 9.53 -1.37 -5.15
N GLU A 40 10.27 -0.48 -4.49
CA GLU A 40 9.70 0.54 -3.61
C GLU A 40 8.87 1.57 -4.39
N GLU A 41 7.80 2.08 -3.77
CA GLU A 41 6.79 2.97 -4.37
C GLU A 41 5.99 2.40 -5.55
N GLU A 42 6.25 1.15 -5.95
CA GLU A 42 5.46 0.43 -6.95
C GLU A 42 4.83 -0.86 -6.40
N ASP A 43 5.62 -1.71 -5.76
CA ASP A 43 5.20 -2.98 -5.17
C ASP A 43 5.20 -2.94 -3.63
N VAL A 44 6.07 -2.10 -3.05
CA VAL A 44 6.27 -1.92 -1.62
C VAL A 44 6.05 -0.45 -1.23
N PHE A 45 5.17 -0.20 -0.27
CA PHE A 45 4.85 1.14 0.21
C PHE A 45 5.12 1.26 1.70
N ILE A 46 6.05 2.14 2.07
CA ILE A 46 6.40 2.39 3.47
C ILE A 46 5.55 3.54 3.98
N GLY A 47 4.74 3.26 4.99
CA GLY A 47 3.82 4.22 5.57
C GLY A 47 2.55 4.42 4.74
N LYS A 48 1.57 5.05 5.38
CA LYS A 48 0.26 5.31 4.79
C LYS A 48 0.33 6.31 3.64
N GLU A 49 1.23 7.29 3.75
CA GLU A 49 1.35 8.39 2.77
C GLU A 49 1.82 7.90 1.41
N ALA A 50 2.85 7.04 1.37
CA ALA A 50 3.35 6.44 0.14
C ALA A 50 2.25 5.63 -0.58
N LEU A 51 1.48 4.84 0.17
CA LEU A 51 0.37 4.06 -0.38
C LEU A 51 -0.74 4.95 -0.95
N MET A 52 -1.14 6.00 -0.22
CA MET A 52 -2.18 6.93 -0.68
C MET A 52 -1.76 7.67 -1.95
N LYS A 53 -0.52 8.15 -2.02
CA LYS A 53 0.01 8.82 -3.22
C LYS A 53 -0.02 7.91 -4.45
N TYR A 54 0.25 6.62 -4.28
CA TYR A 54 0.14 5.64 -5.36
C TYR A 54 -1.31 5.43 -5.80
N LEU A 55 -2.24 5.29 -4.84
CA LEU A 55 -3.66 5.13 -5.14
C LEU A 55 -4.24 6.35 -5.86
N ASP A 56 -3.90 7.56 -5.42
CA ASP A 56 -4.34 8.79 -6.08
C ASP A 56 -3.83 8.86 -7.53
N LYS A 57 -2.60 8.42 -7.79
CA LYS A 57 -2.07 8.33 -9.16
C LYS A 57 -2.86 7.34 -10.02
N ILE A 58 -3.17 6.14 -9.50
CA ILE A 58 -3.94 5.15 -10.27
C ILE A 58 -5.35 5.65 -10.55
N GLU A 59 -6.03 6.24 -9.56
CA GLU A 59 -7.39 6.73 -9.76
C GLU A 59 -7.48 7.81 -10.83
N VAL A 60 -6.47 8.67 -10.92
CA VAL A 60 -6.38 9.68 -11.99
C VAL A 60 -6.17 9.02 -13.36
N PHE A 61 -5.50 7.87 -13.40
CA PHE A 61 -5.25 7.11 -14.64
C PHE A 61 -6.45 6.28 -15.11
N ASP A 62 -7.31 5.80 -14.21
CA ASP A 62 -8.52 5.02 -14.55
C ASP A 62 -9.69 5.90 -15.06
N LEU A 63 -9.53 7.22 -15.05
CA LEU A 63 -10.51 8.22 -15.47
C LEU A 63 -10.31 8.72 -16.92
N TYR A 64 -9.37 8.15 -17.68
CA TYR A 64 -9.08 8.47 -19.08
C TYR A 64 -9.12 7.22 -19.96
#